data_AF-A0A844MPF7-F1
#
_entry.id   AF-A0A844MPF7-F1
#
_cell.length_a   1.000
_cell.length_b   1.000
_cell.length_c   1.000
_cell.angle_alpha   90.00
_cell.angle_beta   90.00
_cell.angle_gamma   90.00
#
_symmetry.space_group_name_H-M   'P 1'
#
loop_
_entity.id
_entity.type
_entity.pdbx_description
1 polymer ?
#
loop_
_entity_poly.entity_id
_entity_poly.type
_entity_poly.pdbx_seq_one_letter_code
_entity_poly.pdbx_strand_id
1 'polypeptide(L)'
;MANSNSVLSNYYALVQNHANQFDPEITALQQLVQQRMQDLKQQEQTLVEAQMIELQRITDALATDARYFLPTPEFTAFVQKFKKPSHGYSYNQKSELINVDDPTTWLLATLNVPVSISDYQTHEDPDGYDDERIHILYSYSLLLKLCNAECRIEVPYKRIYNVNEQDEPCLEDQIDCYILGEIEDLLGEIEHPESERTQLGEELSILVGYAATLFALKPRTATFVYSSTQKN
;
A
#
# COMPACT_ATOMS: atom_id res chain seq x y z
N MET A 1 43.54 65.05 1.82
CA MET A 1 43.38 63.91 2.76
C MET A 1 41.91 63.88 3.14
N ALA A 2 41.17 62.85 2.74
CA ALA A 2 39.80 62.67 3.22
C ALA A 2 39.87 62.49 4.75
N ASN A 3 39.15 63.32 5.49
CA ASN A 3 39.16 63.32 6.95
C ASN A 3 38.61 61.96 7.41
N SER A 4 39.40 61.13 8.10
CA SER A 4 39.03 59.74 8.45
C SER A 4 37.65 59.63 9.12
N ASN A 5 37.23 60.67 9.84
CA ASN A 5 35.91 60.78 10.45
C ASN A 5 34.75 60.84 9.43
N SER A 6 34.95 61.41 8.24
CA SER A 6 33.91 61.46 7.20
C SER A 6 33.73 60.10 6.51
N VAL A 7 34.80 59.31 6.37
CA VAL A 7 34.73 57.96 5.79
C VAL A 7 33.95 57.01 6.70
N LEU A 8 34.24 57.03 8.01
CA LEU A 8 33.52 56.22 8.99
C LEU A 8 32.04 56.63 9.10
N SER A 9 31.74 57.93 9.12
CA SER A 9 30.35 58.42 9.17
C SER A 9 29.54 57.97 7.95
N ASN A 10 30.13 58.00 6.75
CA ASN A 10 29.49 57.51 5.54
C ASN A 10 29.24 55.99 5.57
N TYR A 11 30.18 55.22 6.11
CA TYR A 11 29.99 53.78 6.28
C TYR A 11 28.82 53.47 7.24
N TYR A 12 28.75 54.13 8.40
CA TYR A 12 27.65 53.93 9.33
C TYR A 12 26.28 54.32 8.73
N ALA A 13 26.23 55.40 7.95
CA ALA A 13 25.02 55.79 7.23
C ALA A 13 24.59 54.73 6.20
N LEU A 14 25.55 54.11 5.49
CA LEU A 14 25.27 53.01 4.55
C LEU A 14 24.77 51.75 5.27
N VAL A 15 25.39 51.37 6.39
CA VAL A 15 24.93 50.23 7.21
C VAL A 15 23.51 50.48 7.73
N GLN A 16 23.25 51.68 8.23
CA GLN A 16 21.93 52.03 8.74
C GLN A 16 20.87 52.07 7.63
N ASN A 17 21.22 52.60 6.44
CA ASN A 17 20.33 52.55 5.28
C ASN A 17 20.08 51.12 4.80
N HIS A 18 21.11 50.26 4.78
CA HIS A 18 20.93 48.85 4.45
C HIS A 18 19.99 48.16 5.43
N ALA A 19 20.22 48.33 6.74
CA ALA A 19 19.35 47.77 7.77
C ALA A 19 17.90 48.26 7.62
N ASN A 20 17.71 49.57 7.41
CA ASN A 20 16.38 50.17 7.25
C ASN A 20 15.65 49.73 5.96
N GLN A 21 16.38 49.39 4.91
CA GLN A 21 15.79 48.98 3.63
C GLN A 21 15.58 47.45 3.56
N PHE A 22 16.59 46.66 3.92
CA PHE A 22 16.58 45.22 3.69
C PHE A 22 16.07 44.42 4.89
N ASP A 23 16.34 44.81 6.14
CA ASP A 23 15.91 44.02 7.30
C ASP A 23 14.38 43.87 7.36
N PRO A 24 13.56 44.90 7.06
CA PRO A 24 12.10 44.74 6.97
C PRO A 24 11.66 43.81 5.85
N GLU A 25 12.30 43.88 4.67
CA GLU A 25 11.97 43.00 3.53
C GLU A 25 12.30 41.53 3.83
N ILE A 26 13.46 41.28 4.45
CA ILE A 26 13.86 39.94 4.88
C ILE A 26 12.92 39.42 5.97
N THR A 27 12.55 40.25 6.95
CA THR A 27 11.60 39.87 8.01
C THR A 27 10.23 39.54 7.42
N ALA A 28 9.72 40.37 6.50
CA ALA A 28 8.44 40.13 5.83
C ALA A 28 8.46 38.84 5.00
N LEU A 29 9.57 38.57 4.29
CA LEU A 29 9.72 37.32 3.53
C LEU A 29 9.77 36.10 4.46
N GLN A 30 10.50 36.18 5.57
CA GLN A 30 10.55 35.11 6.57
C GLN A 30 9.16 34.81 7.16
N GLN A 31 8.41 35.85 7.53
CA GLN A 31 7.04 35.70 8.02
C GLN A 31 6.11 35.09 6.96
N LEU A 32 6.21 35.55 5.71
CA LEU A 32 5.42 35.01 4.61
C LEU A 32 5.71 33.52 4.38
N VAL A 33 6.99 33.14 4.35
CA VAL A 33 7.39 31.74 4.19
C VAL A 33 6.88 30.89 5.36
N GLN A 34 7.04 31.35 6.59
CA GLN A 34 6.53 30.65 7.78
C GLN A 34 5.01 30.45 7.71
N GLN A 35 4.26 31.50 7.34
CA GLN A 35 2.81 31.40 7.20
C GLN A 35 2.42 30.39 6.12
N ARG A 36 3.05 30.46 4.93
CA ARG A 36 2.76 29.52 3.84
C ARG A 36 3.07 28.08 4.22
N MET A 37 4.15 27.86 4.96
CA MET A 37 4.51 26.54 5.47
C MET A 37 3.47 26.01 6.46
N GLN A 38 2.94 26.85 7.34
CA GLN A 38 1.87 26.47 8.25
C GLN A 38 0.57 26.15 7.50
N ASP A 39 0.18 27.00 6.54
CA ASP A 39 -1.01 26.79 5.72
C ASP A 39 -0.95 25.45 4.97
N LEU A 40 0.20 25.16 4.33
CA LEU A 40 0.41 23.91 3.60
C LEU A 40 0.35 22.69 4.51
N LYS A 41 0.98 22.78 5.69
CA LYS A 41 0.95 21.68 6.68
C LYS A 41 -0.48 21.40 7.15
N GLN A 42 -1.28 22.44 7.39
CA GLN A 42 -2.68 22.28 7.80
C GLN A 42 -3.54 21.67 6.68
N GLN A 43 -3.34 22.10 5.43
CA GLN A 43 -4.05 21.54 4.27
C GLN A 43 -3.68 20.08 4.05
N GLU A 44 -2.40 19.74 4.13
CA GLU A 44 -1.93 18.36 4.03
C GLU A 44 -2.55 17.50 5.14
N GLN A 45 -2.51 17.95 6.38
CA GLN A 45 -3.09 17.22 7.50
C GLN A 45 -4.58 16.92 7.28
N THR A 46 -5.33 17.90 6.80
CA THR A 46 -6.76 17.71 6.46
C THR A 46 -6.97 16.62 5.40
N LEU A 47 -6.11 16.59 4.37
CA LEU A 47 -6.18 15.59 3.31
C LEU A 47 -5.74 14.20 3.78
N VAL A 48 -4.74 14.11 4.65
CA VAL A 48 -4.28 12.84 5.24
C VAL A 48 -5.35 12.26 6.14
N GLU A 49 -6.00 13.09 6.97
CA GLU A 49 -7.12 12.68 7.81
C GLU A 49 -8.31 12.18 6.96
N ALA A 50 -8.63 12.87 5.87
CA ALA A 50 -9.67 12.42 4.94
C ALA A 50 -9.32 11.07 4.28
N GLN A 51 -8.07 10.89 3.84
CA GLN A 51 -7.60 9.60 3.29
C GLN A 51 -7.71 8.47 4.31
N MET A 52 -7.34 8.71 5.57
CA MET A 52 -7.47 7.72 6.65
C MET A 52 -8.91 7.27 6.87
N ILE A 53 -9.88 8.19 6.79
CA ILE A 53 -11.30 7.87 6.92
C ILE A 53 -11.75 6.94 5.79
N GLU A 54 -11.36 7.22 4.54
CA GLU A 54 -11.73 6.36 3.41
C GLU A 54 -11.03 5.00 3.46
N LEU A 55 -9.77 4.93 3.89
CA LEU A 55 -9.07 3.66 4.10
C LEU A 55 -9.77 2.81 5.16
N GLN A 56 -10.23 3.42 6.26
CA GLN A 56 -11.01 2.70 7.28
C GLN A 56 -12.31 2.14 6.69
N ARG A 57 -13.03 2.91 5.87
CA ARG A 57 -14.25 2.42 5.20
C ARG A 57 -13.99 1.25 4.28
N ILE A 58 -12.85 1.24 3.57
CA ILE A 58 -12.43 0.11 2.74
C ILE A 58 -12.19 -1.13 3.61
N THR A 59 -11.45 -0.98 4.72
CA THR A 59 -11.22 -2.06 5.69
C THR A 59 -12.52 -2.60 6.27
N ASP A 60 -13.44 -1.73 6.68
CA ASP A 60 -14.74 -2.12 7.23
C ASP A 60 -15.60 -2.85 6.19
N ALA A 61 -15.56 -2.42 4.93
CA ALA A 61 -16.26 -3.09 3.83
C ALA A 61 -15.70 -4.49 3.57
N LEU A 62 -14.37 -4.67 3.56
CA LEU A 62 -13.71 -5.98 3.42
C LEU A 62 -14.09 -6.93 4.58
N ALA A 63 -14.14 -6.42 5.81
CA ALA A 63 -14.50 -7.21 6.98
C ALA A 63 -16.00 -7.54 7.05
N THR A 64 -16.86 -6.72 6.43
CA THR A 64 -18.32 -6.95 6.41
C THR A 64 -18.71 -7.93 5.31
N ASP A 65 -18.36 -7.60 4.07
CA ASP A 65 -18.53 -8.45 2.89
C ASP A 65 -17.67 -7.92 1.74
N ALA A 66 -16.51 -8.56 1.53
CA ALA A 66 -15.55 -8.19 0.50
C ALA A 66 -16.14 -8.25 -0.92
N ARG A 67 -17.27 -8.94 -1.12
CA ARG A 67 -17.97 -8.94 -2.41
C ARG A 67 -18.52 -7.57 -2.81
N TYR A 68 -18.57 -6.61 -1.88
CA TYR A 68 -18.85 -5.21 -2.16
C TYR A 68 -17.97 -4.63 -3.28
N PHE A 69 -16.76 -5.17 -3.47
CA PHE A 69 -15.83 -4.71 -4.49
C PHE A 69 -16.02 -5.36 -5.88
N LEU A 70 -16.76 -6.47 -5.99
CA LEU A 70 -16.98 -7.16 -7.27
C LEU A 70 -17.46 -6.24 -8.42
N PRO A 71 -18.45 -5.35 -8.22
CA PRO A 71 -18.95 -4.49 -9.30
C PRO A 71 -18.06 -3.26 -9.57
N THR A 72 -16.94 -3.09 -8.85
CA THR A 72 -16.11 -1.88 -9.01
C THR A 72 -15.28 -1.94 -10.30
N PRO A 73 -15.10 -0.80 -10.99
CA PRO A 73 -14.19 -0.71 -12.13
C PRO A 73 -12.75 -1.11 -11.77
N GLU A 74 -12.31 -0.79 -10.55
CA GLU A 74 -10.98 -1.08 -10.04
C GLU A 74 -10.76 -2.59 -9.90
N PHE A 75 -11.72 -3.31 -9.32
CA PHE A 75 -11.64 -4.77 -9.22
C PHE A 75 -11.72 -5.42 -10.60
N THR A 76 -12.61 -4.93 -11.47
CA THR A 76 -12.68 -5.40 -12.85
C THR A 76 -11.33 -5.26 -13.55
N ALA A 77 -10.69 -4.08 -13.45
CA ALA A 77 -9.38 -3.84 -14.03
C ALA A 77 -8.27 -4.71 -13.41
N PHE A 78 -8.37 -5.01 -12.11
CA PHE A 78 -7.47 -5.94 -11.43
C PHE A 78 -7.59 -7.36 -12.01
N VAL A 79 -8.81 -7.87 -12.12
CA VAL A 79 -9.12 -9.19 -12.69
C VAL A 79 -8.61 -9.30 -14.14
N GLN A 80 -8.78 -8.24 -14.96
CA GLN A 80 -8.30 -8.25 -16.35
C GLN A 80 -6.77 -8.44 -16.49
N LYS A 81 -5.96 -8.20 -15.44
CA LYS A 81 -4.51 -8.47 -15.48
C LYS A 81 -4.21 -9.95 -15.69
N PHE A 82 -5.07 -10.83 -15.17
CA PHE A 82 -4.93 -12.28 -15.23
C PHE A 82 -5.43 -12.89 -16.56
N LYS A 83 -5.94 -12.09 -17.52
CA LYS A 83 -6.33 -12.57 -18.87
C LYS A 83 -5.17 -13.02 -19.73
N LYS A 84 -3.94 -12.62 -19.41
CA LYS A 84 -2.79 -12.93 -20.25
C LYS A 84 -2.23 -14.29 -19.86
N PRO A 85 -1.94 -15.19 -20.81
CA PRO A 85 -1.26 -16.44 -20.50
C PRO A 85 0.08 -16.12 -19.85
N SER A 86 0.27 -16.60 -18.62
CA SER A 86 1.53 -16.50 -17.88
C SER A 86 2.67 -17.07 -18.73
N HIS A 87 3.64 -16.22 -19.10
CA HIS A 87 4.88 -16.65 -19.74
C HIS A 87 5.93 -16.84 -18.64
N GLY A 88 5.87 -17.97 -17.93
CA GLY A 88 6.82 -18.29 -16.87
C GLY A 88 6.93 -19.79 -16.63
N TYR A 89 8.12 -20.36 -16.88
CA TYR A 89 8.44 -21.76 -16.65
C TYR A 89 8.45 -22.08 -15.16
N SER A 90 7.30 -22.40 -14.57
CA SER A 90 7.22 -23.07 -13.27
C SER A 90 6.94 -24.55 -13.48
N TYR A 91 7.79 -25.41 -12.93
CA TYR A 91 7.69 -26.88 -13.04
C TYR A 91 6.43 -27.47 -12.37
N ASN A 92 5.58 -26.62 -11.77
CA ASN A 92 4.35 -26.98 -11.05
C ASN A 92 3.10 -26.29 -11.60
N GLN A 93 3.07 -25.86 -12.88
CA GLN A 93 1.86 -25.25 -13.48
C GLN A 93 0.65 -26.19 -13.40
N LYS A 94 -0.13 -26.06 -12.33
CA LYS A 94 -1.51 -26.51 -12.19
C LYS A 94 -2.41 -25.27 -12.32
N SER A 95 -2.54 -24.73 -13.54
CA SER A 95 -3.78 -24.09 -14.00
C SER A 95 -3.56 -23.45 -15.38
N GLU A 96 -3.99 -24.13 -16.44
CA GLU A 96 -4.92 -23.42 -17.32
C GLU A 96 -6.16 -23.23 -16.46
N LEU A 97 -6.53 -22.02 -16.02
CA LEU A 97 -7.84 -21.67 -15.44
C LEU A 97 -7.70 -20.42 -14.57
N ILE A 98 -7.98 -19.25 -15.16
CA ILE A 98 -8.69 -18.22 -14.42
C ILE A 98 -9.85 -17.83 -15.31
N ASN A 99 -11.08 -18.07 -14.86
CA ASN A 99 -12.24 -17.58 -15.58
C ASN A 99 -12.34 -16.05 -15.41
N VAL A 100 -11.63 -15.31 -16.27
CA VAL A 100 -11.48 -13.85 -16.20
C VAL A 100 -12.69 -13.08 -16.78
N ASP A 101 -13.88 -13.67 -16.66
CA ASP A 101 -15.14 -13.07 -17.04
C ASP A 101 -15.55 -11.95 -16.06
N ASP A 102 -16.71 -11.33 -16.30
CA ASP A 102 -17.23 -10.25 -15.45
C ASP A 102 -17.37 -10.71 -14.00
N PRO A 103 -16.67 -10.09 -13.02
CA PRO A 103 -16.68 -10.55 -11.64
C PRO A 103 -18.05 -10.49 -10.95
N THR A 104 -19.00 -9.75 -11.53
CA THR A 104 -20.38 -9.71 -11.04
C THR A 104 -21.19 -10.97 -11.40
N THR A 105 -20.68 -11.79 -12.33
CA THR A 105 -21.32 -13.03 -12.81
C THR A 105 -20.72 -14.30 -12.19
N TRP A 106 -19.68 -14.14 -11.38
CA TRP A 106 -18.98 -15.20 -10.68
C TRP A 106 -19.87 -15.96 -9.71
N LEU A 107 -19.53 -17.23 -9.46
CA LEU A 107 -20.22 -18.06 -8.47
C LEU A 107 -20.17 -17.39 -7.08
N LEU A 108 -19.05 -16.77 -6.76
CA LEU A 108 -18.81 -15.95 -5.57
C LEU A 108 -19.90 -14.88 -5.34
N ALA A 109 -20.39 -14.25 -6.41
CA ALA A 109 -21.44 -13.23 -6.34
C ALA A 109 -22.81 -13.82 -5.95
N THR A 110 -23.00 -15.12 -6.15
CA THR A 110 -24.28 -15.81 -5.91
C THR A 110 -24.40 -16.42 -4.50
N LEU A 111 -23.31 -16.40 -3.71
CA LEU A 111 -23.32 -16.98 -2.37
C LEU A 111 -24.34 -16.27 -1.46
N ASN A 112 -25.06 -17.04 -0.65
CA ASN A 112 -26.03 -16.50 0.30
C ASN A 112 -25.41 -16.04 1.63
N VAL A 113 -24.08 -16.12 1.74
CA VAL A 113 -23.31 -15.81 2.95
C VAL A 113 -22.26 -14.74 2.64
N PRO A 114 -21.94 -13.86 3.61
CA PRO A 114 -20.90 -12.87 3.42
C PRO A 114 -19.52 -13.52 3.33
N VAL A 115 -18.63 -12.89 2.56
CA VAL A 115 -17.21 -13.24 2.48
C VAL A 115 -16.45 -12.16 3.23
N SER A 116 -15.94 -12.48 4.41
CA SER A 116 -15.25 -11.49 5.26
C SER A 116 -13.73 -11.67 5.14
N ILE A 117 -13.01 -10.57 4.90
CA ILE A 117 -11.55 -10.53 4.89
C ILE A 117 -11.09 -9.47 5.91
N SER A 118 -10.29 -9.87 6.88
CA SER A 118 -9.92 -9.02 8.01
C SER A 118 -8.54 -9.36 8.60
N ASP A 119 -8.18 -8.72 9.71
CA ASP A 119 -6.95 -8.97 10.49
C ASP A 119 -5.66 -8.97 9.64
N TYR A 120 -5.55 -8.00 8.73
CA TYR A 120 -4.35 -7.80 7.93
C TYR A 120 -3.17 -7.38 8.82
N GLN A 121 -2.09 -8.14 8.76
CA GLN A 121 -0.85 -7.89 9.50
C GLN A 121 0.34 -8.14 8.58
N THR A 122 1.42 -7.38 8.76
CA THR A 122 2.70 -7.61 8.07
C THR A 122 3.73 -8.15 9.05
N HIS A 123 4.51 -9.12 8.60
CA HIS A 123 5.51 -9.81 9.40
C HIS A 123 6.89 -9.70 8.75
N GLU A 124 7.92 -9.73 9.59
CA GLU A 124 9.32 -9.82 9.21
C GLU A 124 9.92 -10.99 9.98
N ASP A 125 10.43 -11.98 9.26
CA ASP A 125 11.17 -13.11 9.80
C ASP A 125 12.63 -13.03 9.34
N PRO A 126 13.56 -12.62 10.22
CA PRO A 126 14.97 -12.50 9.87
C PRO A 126 15.68 -13.85 9.70
N ASP A 127 15.06 -14.94 10.16
CA ASP A 127 15.62 -16.30 10.17
C ASP A 127 14.84 -17.24 9.23
N GLY A 128 14.09 -16.67 8.26
CA GLY A 128 13.38 -17.42 7.23
C GLY A 128 14.32 -18.36 6.48
N TYR A 129 13.88 -19.59 6.22
CA TYR A 129 14.71 -20.61 5.59
C TYR A 129 13.93 -21.26 4.45
N ASP A 130 14.52 -21.30 3.26
CA ASP A 130 14.08 -22.20 2.20
C ASP A 130 15.02 -23.41 2.14
N ASP A 131 14.71 -24.39 1.29
CA ASP A 131 15.49 -25.63 1.18
C ASP A 131 17.00 -25.42 0.92
N GLU A 132 17.41 -24.23 0.46
CA GLU A 132 18.80 -23.91 0.15
C GLU A 132 19.49 -23.00 1.19
N ARG A 133 18.84 -21.92 1.68
CA ARG A 133 19.50 -20.84 2.43
C ARG A 133 18.55 -20.06 3.37
N ILE A 134 19.18 -19.44 4.38
CA ILE A 134 18.53 -18.45 5.26
C ILE A 134 18.35 -17.12 4.48
N HIS A 135 17.21 -16.47 4.69
CA HIS A 135 16.83 -15.18 4.12
C HIS A 135 15.96 -14.39 5.11
N ILE A 136 15.91 -13.07 4.93
CA ILE A 136 14.89 -12.26 5.61
C ILE A 136 13.60 -12.36 4.78
N LEU A 137 12.55 -12.92 5.39
CA LEU A 137 11.24 -13.07 4.79
C LEU A 137 10.32 -11.94 5.25
N TYR A 138 9.67 -11.29 4.30
CA TYR A 138 8.56 -10.39 4.56
C TYR A 138 7.28 -11.01 4.01
N SER A 139 6.30 -11.17 4.89
CA SER A 139 4.99 -11.73 4.58
C SER A 139 3.87 -10.83 5.10
N TYR A 140 2.67 -11.04 4.58
CA TYR A 140 1.46 -10.55 5.23
C TYR A 140 0.56 -11.72 5.58
N SER A 141 -0.23 -11.56 6.64
CA SER A 141 -1.30 -12.49 6.98
C SER A 141 -2.64 -11.79 6.97
N LEU A 142 -3.69 -12.49 6.57
CA LEU A 142 -5.08 -12.03 6.68
C LEU A 142 -5.98 -13.20 7.10
N LEU A 143 -7.15 -12.89 7.65
CA LEU A 143 -8.17 -13.85 8.02
C LEU A 143 -9.30 -13.81 6.99
N LEU A 144 -9.49 -14.90 6.26
CA LEU A 144 -10.66 -15.14 5.42
C LEU A 144 -11.71 -15.91 6.23
N LYS A 145 -12.95 -15.45 6.18
CA LYS A 145 -14.08 -16.12 6.82
C LYS A 145 -15.23 -16.30 5.83
N LEU A 146 -15.72 -17.53 5.76
CA LEU A 146 -16.86 -17.92 4.94
C LEU A 146 -17.75 -18.88 5.75
N CYS A 147 -19.04 -18.55 5.90
CA CYS A 147 -19.94 -19.28 6.79
C CYS A 147 -19.40 -19.36 8.23
N ASN A 148 -19.20 -20.58 8.73
CA ASN A 148 -18.68 -20.91 10.06
C ASN A 148 -17.20 -21.28 10.03
N ALA A 149 -16.57 -21.27 8.85
CA ALA A 149 -15.17 -21.62 8.68
C ALA A 149 -14.34 -20.35 8.49
N GLU A 150 -13.11 -20.38 8.99
CA GLU A 150 -12.15 -19.30 8.86
C GLU A 150 -10.76 -19.88 8.64
N CYS A 151 -9.97 -19.27 7.76
CA CYS A 151 -8.59 -19.62 7.54
C CYS A 151 -7.71 -18.37 7.59
N ARG A 152 -6.53 -18.52 8.19
CA ARG A 152 -5.50 -17.49 8.17
C ARG A 152 -4.59 -17.78 6.99
N ILE A 153 -4.51 -16.85 6.05
CA ILE A 153 -3.70 -16.97 4.84
C ILE A 153 -2.43 -16.14 5.07
N GLU A 154 -1.27 -16.77 4.97
CA GLU A 154 0.03 -16.10 5.04
C GLU A 154 0.71 -16.10 3.67
N VAL A 155 1.10 -14.91 3.20
CA VAL A 155 1.62 -14.71 1.85
C VAL A 155 2.97 -14.00 1.89
N PRO A 156 4.05 -14.68 1.46
CA PRO A 156 5.33 -14.06 1.16
C PRO A 156 5.22 -13.02 0.05
N TYR A 157 5.74 -11.81 0.27
CA TYR A 157 5.80 -10.78 -0.76
C TYR A 157 7.22 -10.29 -1.05
N LYS A 158 8.19 -10.58 -0.18
CA LYS A 158 9.60 -10.24 -0.40
C LYS A 158 10.53 -11.15 0.38
N ARG A 159 11.60 -11.59 -0.25
CA ARG A 159 12.72 -12.31 0.35
C ARG A 159 14.02 -11.55 0.08
N ILE A 160 14.86 -11.40 1.10
CA ILE A 160 16.20 -10.81 0.95
C ILE A 160 17.22 -11.85 1.40
N TYR A 161 18.00 -12.36 0.45
CA TYR A 161 19.10 -13.28 0.73
C TYR A 161 20.39 -12.51 1.06
N ASN A 162 20.63 -11.41 0.35
CA ASN A 162 21.75 -10.50 0.59
C ASN A 162 21.52 -9.15 -0.11
N VAL A 163 22.47 -8.22 0.04
CA VAL A 163 22.40 -6.85 -0.51
C VAL A 163 22.17 -6.81 -2.03
N ASN A 164 22.53 -7.86 -2.76
CA ASN A 164 22.43 -7.93 -4.22
C ASN A 164 21.36 -8.93 -4.72
N GLU A 165 20.71 -9.66 -3.82
CA GLU A 165 19.81 -10.76 -4.17
C GLU A 165 18.53 -10.65 -3.34
N GLN A 166 17.46 -10.27 -4.02
CA GLN A 166 16.12 -10.20 -3.49
C GLN A 166 15.16 -10.84 -4.47
N ASP A 167 14.13 -11.49 -3.93
CA ASP A 167 13.03 -12.09 -4.68
C ASP A 167 11.72 -11.47 -4.21
N GLU A 168 10.87 -11.08 -5.15
CA GLU A 168 9.59 -10.43 -4.90
C GLU A 168 8.54 -11.17 -5.73
N PRO A 169 7.88 -12.21 -5.14
CA PRO A 169 6.90 -13.02 -5.85
C PRO A 169 5.85 -12.14 -6.51
N CYS A 170 5.58 -12.41 -7.79
CA CYS A 170 4.53 -11.71 -8.50
C CYS A 170 3.16 -12.07 -7.91
N LEU A 171 2.13 -11.28 -8.25
CA LEU A 171 0.82 -11.45 -7.64
C LEU A 171 0.15 -12.76 -8.07
N GLU A 172 0.41 -13.18 -9.30
CA GLU A 172 0.03 -14.48 -9.85
C GLU A 172 0.63 -15.62 -9.00
N ASP A 173 1.94 -15.57 -8.74
CA ASP A 173 2.60 -16.56 -7.88
C ASP A 173 2.07 -16.53 -6.44
N GLN A 174 1.80 -15.33 -5.91
CA GLN A 174 1.18 -15.17 -4.60
C GLN A 174 -0.17 -15.89 -4.51
N ILE A 175 -1.02 -15.68 -5.51
CA ILE A 175 -2.35 -16.29 -5.61
C ILE A 175 -2.24 -17.81 -5.74
N ASP A 176 -1.46 -18.29 -6.71
CA ASP A 176 -1.41 -19.71 -7.06
C ASP A 176 -0.70 -20.55 -5.99
N CYS A 177 0.39 -20.04 -5.41
CA CYS A 177 1.26 -20.83 -4.55
C CYS A 177 0.96 -20.70 -3.05
N TYR A 178 0.32 -19.60 -2.61
CA TYR A 178 0.13 -19.33 -1.18
C TYR A 178 -1.32 -19.06 -0.78
N ILE A 179 -2.17 -18.58 -1.70
CA ILE A 179 -3.57 -18.25 -1.39
C ILE A 179 -4.49 -19.42 -1.75
N LEU A 180 -4.35 -19.99 -2.95
CA LEU A 180 -5.29 -20.97 -3.48
C LEU A 180 -5.39 -22.23 -2.60
N GLY A 181 -4.26 -22.79 -2.17
CA GLY A 181 -4.25 -23.98 -1.32
C GLY A 181 -5.00 -23.80 0.01
N GLU A 182 -4.77 -22.69 0.70
CA GLU A 182 -5.47 -22.37 1.96
C GLU A 182 -6.98 -22.20 1.77
N ILE A 183 -7.40 -21.70 0.61
CA ILE A 183 -8.82 -21.55 0.26
C ILE A 183 -9.44 -22.89 -0.13
N GLU A 184 -8.72 -23.74 -0.86
CA GLU A 184 -9.18 -25.09 -1.17
C GLU A 184 -9.42 -25.90 0.10
N ASP A 185 -8.51 -25.79 1.09
CA ASP A 185 -8.67 -26.42 2.40
C ASP A 185 -9.90 -25.87 3.14
N LEU A 186 -10.08 -24.54 3.19
CA LEU A 186 -11.27 -23.90 3.76
C LEU A 186 -12.57 -24.39 3.10
N LEU A 187 -12.61 -24.45 1.76
CA LEU A 187 -13.78 -24.92 1.01
C LEU A 187 -14.05 -26.40 1.18
N GLY A 188 -13.04 -27.18 1.59
CA GLY A 188 -13.18 -28.57 2.01
C GLY A 188 -13.99 -28.73 3.29
N GLU A 189 -13.88 -27.78 4.22
CA GLU A 189 -14.60 -27.79 5.51
C GLU A 189 -16.07 -27.36 5.37
N ILE A 190 -16.40 -26.60 4.33
CA ILE A 190 -17.76 -26.16 4.04
C ILE A 190 -18.41 -27.19 3.11
N GLU A 191 -19.60 -27.69 3.47
CA GLU A 191 -20.41 -28.58 2.61
C GLU A 191 -20.87 -27.82 1.35
N HIS A 192 -19.98 -27.72 0.34
CA HIS A 192 -20.24 -27.12 -0.97
C HIS A 192 -20.09 -28.20 -2.05
N PRO A 193 -20.90 -28.19 -3.14
CA PRO A 193 -20.73 -29.14 -4.24
C PRO A 193 -19.31 -29.16 -4.79
N GLU A 194 -18.71 -30.34 -4.91
CA GLU A 194 -17.34 -30.50 -5.43
C GLU A 194 -17.16 -29.88 -6.82
N SER A 195 -18.20 -29.91 -7.66
CA SER A 195 -18.20 -29.30 -9.00
C SER A 195 -18.04 -27.79 -9.01
N GLU A 196 -18.32 -27.13 -7.89
CA GLU A 196 -18.29 -25.67 -7.73
C GLU A 196 -17.07 -25.19 -6.92
N ARG A 197 -16.44 -26.09 -6.14
CA ARG A 197 -15.31 -25.75 -5.27
C ARG A 197 -14.12 -25.19 -6.01
N THR A 198 -13.75 -25.76 -7.14
CA THR A 198 -12.60 -25.29 -7.94
C THR A 198 -12.81 -23.85 -8.42
N GLN A 199 -13.96 -23.58 -9.05
CA GLN A 199 -14.29 -22.23 -9.52
C GLN A 199 -14.35 -21.23 -8.36
N LEU A 200 -15.01 -21.61 -7.25
CA LEU A 200 -15.11 -20.73 -6.10
C LEU A 200 -13.75 -20.45 -5.46
N GLY A 201 -12.86 -21.45 -5.43
CA GLY A 201 -11.49 -21.32 -4.93
C GLY A 201 -10.70 -20.28 -5.73
N GLU A 202 -10.76 -20.36 -7.06
CA GLU A 202 -10.11 -19.38 -7.95
C GLU A 202 -10.66 -17.96 -7.73
N GLU A 203 -11.99 -17.80 -7.74
CA GLU A 203 -12.65 -16.50 -7.57
C GLU A 203 -12.35 -15.86 -6.20
N LEU A 204 -12.36 -16.66 -5.13
CA LEU A 204 -11.98 -16.22 -3.79
C LEU A 204 -10.51 -15.84 -3.71
N SER A 205 -9.62 -16.62 -4.33
CA SER A 205 -8.17 -16.34 -4.32
C SER A 205 -7.85 -14.99 -4.95
N ILE A 206 -8.52 -14.65 -6.05
CA ILE A 206 -8.38 -13.36 -6.71
C ILE A 206 -8.94 -12.22 -5.84
N LEU A 207 -10.09 -12.44 -5.19
CA LEU A 207 -10.65 -11.45 -4.26
C LEU A 207 -9.71 -11.20 -3.07
N VAL A 208 -9.12 -12.26 -2.51
CA VAL A 208 -8.13 -12.17 -1.42
C VAL A 208 -6.87 -11.44 -1.87
N GLY A 209 -6.32 -11.80 -3.04
CA GLY A 209 -5.18 -11.09 -3.64
C GLY A 209 -5.46 -9.60 -3.84
N TYR A 210 -6.66 -9.24 -4.30
CA TYR A 210 -7.08 -7.85 -4.42
C TYR A 210 -7.20 -7.15 -3.06
N ALA A 211 -7.83 -7.80 -2.08
CA ALA A 211 -7.98 -7.26 -0.73
C ALA A 211 -6.62 -6.94 -0.10
N ALA A 212 -5.61 -7.78 -0.29
CA ALA A 212 -4.24 -7.51 0.15
C ALA A 212 -3.69 -6.20 -0.45
N THR A 213 -3.96 -5.91 -1.73
CA THR A 213 -3.54 -4.64 -2.35
C THR A 213 -4.24 -3.43 -1.75
N LEU A 214 -5.50 -3.59 -1.31
CA LEU A 214 -6.26 -2.53 -0.63
C LEU A 214 -5.75 -2.29 0.79
N PHE A 215 -5.43 -3.34 1.55
CA PHE A 215 -4.85 -3.21 2.88
C PHE A 215 -3.46 -2.56 2.89
N ALA A 216 -2.69 -2.75 1.81
CA ALA A 216 -1.38 -2.15 1.66
C ALA A 216 -1.42 -0.64 1.37
N LEU A 217 -2.59 -0.06 1.09
CA LEU A 217 -2.74 1.38 0.85
C LEU A 217 -2.39 2.19 2.10
N LYS A 218 -1.66 3.29 1.91
CA LYS A 218 -1.27 4.23 2.97
C LYS A 218 -1.63 5.65 2.54
N PRO A 219 -2.00 6.53 3.48
CA PRO A 219 -2.18 7.94 3.17
C PRO A 219 -0.90 8.52 2.57
N ARG A 220 -1.04 9.32 1.53
CA ARG A 220 0.07 10.02 0.93
C ARG A 220 0.44 11.24 1.78
N THR A 221 1.69 11.28 2.22
CA THR A 221 2.30 12.44 2.88
C THR A 221 3.34 13.09 1.97
N ALA A 222 3.44 14.42 2.00
CA ALA A 222 4.45 15.22 1.34
C ALA A 222 5.47 15.71 2.38
N THR A 223 6.70 15.22 2.30
CA THR A 223 7.78 15.74 3.14
C THR A 223 8.33 17.03 2.55
N PHE A 224 8.05 18.17 3.15
CA PHE A 224 8.72 19.42 2.83
C PHE A 224 9.88 19.67 3.81
N VAL A 225 11.12 19.42 3.37
CA VAL A 225 12.32 19.71 4.17
C VAL A 225 12.86 21.08 3.77
N TYR A 226 12.86 22.03 4.71
CA TYR A 226 13.59 23.28 4.56
C TYR A 226 15.04 23.04 5.01
N SER A 227 15.99 23.14 4.08
CA SER A 227 17.41 23.22 4.42
C SER A 227 17.69 24.58 5.04
N SER A 228 17.34 24.79 6.31
CA SER A 228 17.88 25.93 7.04
C SER A 228 19.37 25.66 7.26
N THR A 229 20.21 26.36 6.54
CA THR A 229 21.64 26.46 6.79
C THR A 229 21.87 26.84 8.26
N GLN A 230 22.12 25.85 9.11
CA GLN A 230 22.82 26.06 10.37
C GLN A 230 24.28 26.38 10.01
N LYS A 231 24.61 27.67 9.97
CA LYS A 231 25.99 28.13 10.17
C LYS A 231 26.19 28.30 11.67
N ASN A 232 27.03 27.45 12.26
CA ASN A 232 27.82 27.81 13.43
C ASN A 232 29.22 28.22 12.94
#